data_AF-A0A0H2RTM2-F1
#
_entry.id   AF-A0A0H2RTM2-F1
#
_cell.length_a   1.000
_cell.length_b   1.000
_cell.length_c   1.000
_cell.angle_alpha   90.00
_cell.angle_beta   90.00
_cell.angle_gamma   90.00
#
_symmetry.space_group_name_H-M   'P 1'
#
loop_
_entity.id
_entity.type
_entity.pdbx_description
1 polymer ?
#
loop_
_entity_poly.entity_id
_entity_poly.type
_entity_poly.pdbx_seq_one_letter_code
_entity_poly.pdbx_strand_id
1 'polypeptide(L)'
;MSRPPGSPEDFEGRPLYTKFHSPLYKPGHAPLLRVFVPSPEGEWLSDASVLECEKEIKRAGVLSLLKVGDVVWDAAVGDEGNLGRMVWDGNYLIDLDYTFSMSGELPGYIHTMSFPPAYFHRVIRTPGNPVVHIDISPWGEEIAANLQLLQDRVRTETPQGGHHTVVRWIHRSSFRVRPNPFNKQPIRIPGTSLVVDPGWWGTVVVETEGTNEGLADLQDRCKTKAFPQRPAGAGKIAKNGKPNAKGDKEPSKIYRLLRERSRPGEIWIRAVREKERLM
;
A
#
# COMPACT_ATOMS: atom_id res chain seq x y z
N MET A 1 17.56 -28.72 42.84
CA MET A 1 18.60 -27.68 42.61
C MET A 1 18.06 -26.69 41.61
N SER A 2 17.49 -25.60 42.12
CA SER A 2 16.84 -24.54 41.34
C SER A 2 17.91 -23.55 40.86
N ARG A 3 18.00 -23.28 39.56
CA ARG A 3 18.94 -22.29 39.03
C ARG A 3 18.51 -20.87 39.45
N PRO A 4 19.44 -19.97 39.82
CA PRO A 4 19.10 -18.59 40.12
C PRO A 4 18.83 -17.82 38.81
N PRO A 5 17.90 -16.85 38.82
CA PRO A 5 17.62 -16.01 37.65
C PRO A 5 18.75 -14.98 37.47
N GLY A 6 19.28 -14.85 36.25
CA GLY A 6 20.27 -13.81 35.89
C GLY A 6 21.58 -14.33 35.31
N SER A 7 21.56 -15.37 34.48
CA SER A 7 22.75 -15.75 33.71
C SER A 7 23.04 -14.74 32.59
N PRO A 8 24.31 -14.44 32.27
CA PRO A 8 24.68 -13.49 31.21
C PRO A 8 24.20 -13.89 29.80
N GLU A 9 23.75 -15.13 29.61
CA GLU A 9 23.19 -15.64 28.35
C GLU A 9 21.71 -15.24 28.13
N ASP A 10 21.04 -14.67 29.14
CA ASP A 10 19.64 -14.22 29.03
C ASP A 10 19.49 -12.83 28.35
N PHE A 11 20.60 -12.21 27.93
CA PHE A 11 20.64 -10.84 27.39
C PHE A 11 21.02 -10.71 25.90
N GLU A 12 21.09 -11.81 25.14
CA GLU A 12 21.27 -11.73 23.70
C GLU A 12 19.93 -11.67 22.96
N GLY A 13 19.57 -10.47 22.48
CA GLY A 13 18.62 -10.34 21.37
C GLY A 13 17.50 -9.31 21.47
N ARG A 14 17.44 -8.48 22.52
CA ARG A 14 16.53 -7.32 22.51
C ARG A 14 17.26 -6.10 21.95
N PRO A 15 16.87 -5.53 20.79
CA PRO A 15 17.39 -4.23 20.42
C PRO A 15 17.04 -3.24 21.52
N LEU A 16 18.05 -2.62 22.12
CA LEU A 16 17.92 -1.49 23.04
C LEU A 16 17.41 -0.27 22.26
N TYR A 17 16.17 -0.33 21.79
CA TYR A 17 15.41 0.90 21.60
C TYR A 17 15.08 1.38 22.99
N THR A 18 15.91 2.26 23.55
CA THR A 18 15.44 3.23 24.53
C THR A 18 14.13 3.79 23.97
N LYS A 19 13.00 3.39 24.56
CA LYS A 19 11.67 3.69 24.03
C LYS A 19 11.45 5.20 24.11
N PHE A 20 11.90 5.91 23.09
CA PHE A 20 11.43 7.26 22.83
C PHE A 20 9.91 7.18 22.72
N HIS A 21 9.23 7.79 23.69
CA HIS A 21 7.78 7.79 23.78
C HIS A 21 7.35 9.24 23.76
N SER A 22 6.80 9.68 22.63
CA SER A 22 6.19 11.00 22.49
C SER A 22 4.71 10.81 22.21
N PRO A 23 3.81 11.56 22.86
CA PRO A 23 2.40 11.55 22.48
C PRO A 23 2.17 12.09 21.06
N LEU A 24 3.16 12.81 20.51
CA LEU A 24 3.12 13.41 19.17
C LEU A 24 3.76 12.53 18.10
N TYR A 25 4.55 11.52 18.48
CA TYR A 25 5.28 10.67 17.52
C TYR A 25 5.21 9.21 17.92
N LYS A 26 4.62 8.41 17.04
CA LYS A 26 4.56 6.95 17.16
C LYS A 26 5.46 6.33 16.09
N PRO A 27 6.54 5.63 16.46
CA PRO A 27 7.37 4.90 15.50
C PRO A 27 6.55 3.97 14.62
N GLY A 28 6.88 3.90 13.32
CA GLY A 28 6.17 3.06 12.35
C GLY A 28 4.82 3.62 11.88
N HIS A 29 4.52 4.89 12.17
CA HIS A 29 3.38 5.61 11.63
C HIS A 29 3.83 6.94 11.00
N ALA A 30 3.11 7.37 9.98
CA ALA A 30 3.31 8.67 9.36
C ALA A 30 3.02 9.78 10.39
N PRO A 31 3.91 10.77 10.55
CA PRO A 31 3.55 12.00 11.24
C PRO A 31 2.55 12.80 10.41
N LEU A 32 1.75 13.62 11.09
CA LEU A 32 0.86 14.60 10.47
C LEU A 32 1.32 16.00 10.87
N LEU A 33 2.07 16.66 9.99
CA LEU A 33 2.45 18.06 10.17
C LEU A 33 1.32 18.96 9.67
N ARG A 34 0.97 19.99 10.45
CA ARG A 34 -0.04 20.97 10.06
C ARG A 34 0.62 22.26 9.64
N VAL A 35 0.23 22.77 8.48
CA VAL A 35 0.58 24.11 8.01
C VAL A 35 -0.72 24.90 7.85
N PHE A 36 -0.59 26.22 7.74
CA PHE A 36 -1.74 27.09 7.51
C PHE A 36 -1.36 28.08 6.42
N VAL A 37 -1.84 27.83 5.20
CA VAL A 37 -1.65 28.71 4.06
C VAL A 37 -3.02 29.21 3.61
N PRO A 38 -3.36 30.49 3.83
CA PRO A 38 -4.65 31.00 3.41
C PRO A 38 -4.89 30.81 1.91
N SER A 39 -6.00 30.15 1.55
CA SER A 39 -6.50 30.08 0.17
C SER A 39 -7.70 31.02 0.05
N PRO A 40 -7.50 32.32 -0.29
CA PRO A 40 -8.58 33.31 -0.32
C PRO A 40 -9.65 33.01 -1.38
N GLU A 41 -9.28 32.29 -2.44
CA GLU A 41 -10.21 31.85 -3.49
C GLU A 41 -10.89 30.51 -3.14
N GLY A 42 -10.46 29.86 -2.04
CA GLY A 42 -10.96 28.55 -1.63
C GLY A 42 -10.59 27.43 -2.60
N GLU A 43 -9.73 27.71 -3.59
CA GLU A 43 -9.25 26.70 -4.52
C GLU A 43 -8.46 25.64 -3.78
N TRP A 44 -8.83 24.39 -4.04
CA TRP A 44 -8.22 23.23 -3.42
C TRP A 44 -6.85 22.97 -4.05
N LEU A 45 -5.77 23.09 -3.25
CA LEU A 45 -4.40 22.68 -3.58
C LEU A 45 -3.92 23.12 -4.97
N SER A 46 -4.06 24.40 -5.31
CA SER A 46 -3.38 24.93 -6.51
C SER A 46 -1.86 24.78 -6.37
N ASP A 47 -1.13 24.66 -7.49
CA ASP A 47 0.34 24.54 -7.50
C ASP A 47 1.01 25.65 -6.66
N ALA A 48 0.44 26.87 -6.70
CA ALA A 48 0.91 28.00 -5.91
C ALA A 48 0.74 27.78 -4.39
N SER A 49 -0.39 27.16 -3.99
CA SER A 49 -0.68 26.84 -2.59
C SER A 49 0.24 25.76 -2.05
N VAL A 50 0.52 24.72 -2.85
CA VAL A 50 1.47 23.65 -2.49
C VAL A 50 2.88 24.23 -2.28
N LEU A 51 3.34 25.08 -3.19
CA LEU A 51 4.64 25.75 -3.07
C LEU A 51 4.73 26.69 -1.87
N GLU A 52 3.65 27.37 -1.49
CA GLU A 52 3.63 28.20 -0.28
C GLU A 52 3.66 27.33 0.98
N CYS A 53 2.98 26.17 0.98
CA CYS A 53 3.10 25.19 2.07
C CYS A 53 4.55 24.73 2.26
N GLU A 54 5.27 24.43 1.17
CA GLU A 54 6.71 24.09 1.23
C GLU A 54 7.56 25.23 1.80
N LYS A 55 7.28 26.48 1.40
CA LYS A 55 7.97 27.66 1.93
C LYS A 55 7.72 27.80 3.43
N GLU A 56 6.50 27.56 3.91
CA GLU A 56 6.19 27.62 5.34
C GLU A 56 6.94 26.56 6.14
N ILE A 57 6.99 25.31 5.65
CA ILE A 57 7.80 24.23 6.24
C ILE A 57 9.28 24.61 6.29
N LYS A 58 9.79 25.23 5.22
CA LYS A 58 11.17 25.71 5.13
C LYS A 58 11.45 26.85 6.11
N ARG A 59 10.54 27.84 6.21
CA ARG A 59 10.63 28.96 7.17
C ARG A 59 10.60 28.46 8.61
N ALA A 60 9.80 27.45 8.91
CA ALA A 60 9.74 26.79 10.21
C ALA A 60 10.98 25.95 10.55
N GLY A 61 11.90 25.74 9.59
CA GLY A 61 13.15 25.02 9.81
C GLY A 61 12.99 23.49 9.97
N VAL A 62 11.82 22.94 9.65
CA VAL A 62 11.53 21.51 9.83
C VAL A 62 11.71 20.68 8.56
N LEU A 63 11.99 21.31 7.41
CA LEU A 63 12.15 20.65 6.12
C LEU A 63 13.19 19.52 6.16
N SER A 64 14.32 19.74 6.83
CA SER A 64 15.40 18.75 6.96
C SER A 64 15.05 17.56 7.87
N LEU A 65 13.96 17.64 8.62
CA LEU A 65 13.47 16.57 9.49
C LEU A 65 12.45 15.67 8.78
N LEU A 66 11.89 16.13 7.66
CA LEU A 66 10.91 15.37 6.89
C LEU A 66 11.55 14.14 6.25
N LYS A 67 10.80 13.03 6.29
CA LYS A 67 11.13 11.79 5.62
C LYS A 67 10.10 11.49 4.55
N VAL A 68 10.52 10.74 3.53
CA VAL A 68 9.61 10.26 2.49
C VAL A 68 8.42 9.57 3.16
N GLY A 69 7.20 9.92 2.76
CA GLY A 69 5.96 9.41 3.33
C GLY A 69 5.43 10.19 4.54
N ASP A 70 6.12 11.24 5.02
CA ASP A 70 5.54 12.14 6.01
C ASP A 70 4.36 12.92 5.40
N VAL A 71 3.29 13.08 6.17
CA VAL A 71 2.06 13.72 5.69
C VAL A 71 2.00 15.14 6.21
N VAL A 72 1.74 16.07 5.30
CA VAL A 72 1.49 17.48 5.59
C VAL A 72 0.03 17.77 5.31
N TRP A 73 -0.59 18.58 6.16
CA TRP A 73 -1.96 19.03 5.98
C TRP A 73 -2.04 20.55 6.07
N ASP A 74 -2.51 21.17 5.00
CA ASP A 74 -2.92 22.57 5.04
C ASP A 74 -4.29 22.70 5.72
N ALA A 75 -4.24 23.15 6.97
CA ALA A 75 -5.41 23.31 7.82
C ALA A 75 -6.35 24.43 7.36
N ALA A 76 -5.91 25.31 6.44
CA ALA A 76 -6.75 26.38 5.90
C ALA A 76 -7.85 25.85 4.96
N VAL A 77 -7.64 24.70 4.31
CA VAL A 77 -8.59 24.10 3.35
C VAL A 77 -9.75 23.37 4.06
N GLY A 78 -9.58 23.06 5.35
CA GLY A 78 -10.57 22.34 6.18
C GLY A 78 -10.19 20.90 6.50
N ASP A 79 -11.01 20.22 7.32
CA ASP A 79 -10.75 18.85 7.80
C ASP A 79 -11.72 17.80 7.22
N GLU A 80 -12.36 18.10 6.09
CA GLU A 80 -13.22 17.12 5.43
C GLU A 80 -12.37 16.07 4.69
N GLY A 81 -12.55 14.79 5.04
CA GLY A 81 -11.83 13.70 4.37
C GLY A 81 -10.31 13.88 4.40
N ASN A 82 -9.69 13.92 3.22
CA ASN A 82 -8.27 14.21 3.03
C ASN A 82 -8.01 15.56 2.34
N LEU A 83 -8.96 16.50 2.35
CA LEU A 83 -8.73 17.83 1.77
C LEU A 83 -7.50 18.48 2.41
N GLY A 84 -6.70 19.16 1.59
CA GLY A 84 -5.44 19.80 1.97
C GLY A 84 -4.31 18.86 2.42
N ARG A 85 -4.48 17.53 2.40
CA ARG A 85 -3.43 16.58 2.75
C ARG A 85 -2.52 16.31 1.55
N MET A 86 -1.22 16.40 1.79
CA MET A 86 -0.14 16.16 0.85
C MET A 86 0.88 15.20 1.48
N VAL A 87 1.70 14.56 0.66
CA VAL A 87 2.74 13.64 1.11
C VAL A 87 4.11 14.13 0.64
N TRP A 88 5.09 14.09 1.52
CA TRP A 88 6.48 14.41 1.18
C TRP A 88 7.13 13.25 0.43
N ASP A 89 7.64 13.49 -0.77
CA ASP A 89 8.30 12.46 -1.59
C ASP A 89 9.83 12.39 -1.36
N GLY A 90 10.38 13.34 -0.60
CA GLY A 90 11.82 13.52 -0.38
C GLY A 90 12.36 14.84 -0.95
N ASN A 91 11.68 15.42 -1.93
CA ASN A 91 12.07 16.67 -2.59
C ASN A 91 10.94 17.70 -2.60
N TYR A 92 9.69 17.25 -2.77
CA TYR A 92 8.49 18.07 -2.92
C TYR A 92 7.31 17.51 -2.12
N LEU A 93 6.36 18.39 -1.81
CA LEU A 93 5.02 18.01 -1.41
C LEU A 93 4.23 17.63 -2.65
N ILE A 94 3.52 16.52 -2.55
CA ILE A 94 2.71 16.03 -3.65
C ILE A 94 1.31 15.66 -3.17
N ASP A 95 0.35 15.91 -4.04
CA ASP A 95 -1.05 15.62 -3.80
C ASP A 95 -1.34 14.12 -3.73
N LEU A 96 -2.49 13.81 -3.14
CA LEU A 96 -3.04 12.46 -3.15
C LEU A 96 -3.60 12.09 -4.53
N ASP A 97 -3.59 10.79 -4.83
CA ASP A 97 -4.14 10.23 -6.06
C ASP A 97 -5.63 9.89 -5.89
N TYR A 98 -6.47 10.42 -6.80
CA TYR A 98 -7.92 10.23 -6.80
C TYR A 98 -8.41 9.21 -7.84
N THR A 99 -7.48 8.57 -8.59
CA THR A 99 -7.81 7.66 -9.70
C THR A 99 -8.73 6.51 -9.27
N PHE A 100 -8.48 5.95 -8.09
CA PHE A 100 -9.24 4.80 -7.55
C PHE A 100 -9.94 5.12 -6.22
N SER A 101 -9.92 6.37 -5.76
CA SER A 101 -10.59 6.76 -4.51
C SER A 101 -11.06 8.20 -4.53
N MET A 102 -12.34 8.42 -4.22
CA MET A 102 -12.91 9.75 -4.04
C MET A 102 -12.30 10.48 -2.84
N SER A 103 -11.74 9.76 -1.87
CA SER A 103 -11.10 10.36 -0.70
C SER A 103 -9.63 10.70 -0.92
N GLY A 104 -9.02 10.32 -2.05
CA GLY A 104 -7.58 10.44 -2.27
C GLY A 104 -6.79 9.36 -1.52
N GLU A 105 -5.80 8.80 -2.19
CA GLU A 105 -4.90 7.76 -1.67
C GLU A 105 -3.44 8.10 -1.99
N LEU A 106 -2.52 7.26 -1.54
CA LEU A 106 -1.11 7.45 -1.88
C LEU A 106 -0.88 7.29 -3.38
N PRO A 107 -0.10 8.18 -4.00
CA PRO A 107 0.23 8.10 -5.41
C PRO A 107 1.23 6.98 -5.72
N GLY A 108 1.25 6.53 -6.99
CA GLY A 108 1.92 5.31 -7.46
C GLY A 108 3.44 5.26 -7.31
N TYR A 109 4.09 6.42 -7.27
CA TYR A 109 5.54 6.50 -7.07
C TYR A 109 5.96 6.33 -5.59
N ILE A 110 5.01 6.40 -4.64
CA ILE A 110 5.28 6.05 -3.24
C ILE A 110 5.17 4.52 -3.10
N HIS A 111 6.32 3.87 -3.04
CA HIS A 111 6.42 2.42 -2.93
C HIS A 111 5.92 1.92 -1.56
N THR A 112 4.67 1.45 -1.49
CA THR A 112 4.03 1.12 -0.20
C THR A 112 4.76 0.04 0.60
N MET A 113 5.49 -0.86 -0.06
CA MET A 113 6.31 -1.87 0.63
C MET A 113 7.47 -1.29 1.46
N SER A 114 7.90 -0.04 1.22
CA SER A 114 8.95 0.59 2.04
C SER A 114 8.43 1.15 3.37
N PHE A 115 7.13 1.01 3.62
CA PHE A 115 6.47 1.44 4.85
C PHE A 115 5.74 0.23 5.48
N PRO A 116 5.59 0.18 6.81
CA PRO A 116 4.71 -0.79 7.44
C PRO A 116 3.28 -0.72 6.83
N PRO A 117 2.55 -1.84 6.70
CA PRO A 117 1.19 -1.84 6.13
C PRO A 117 0.21 -0.87 6.82
N ALA A 118 0.44 -0.55 8.10
CA ALA A 118 -0.38 0.37 8.89
C ALA A 118 0.17 1.80 8.97
N TYR A 119 1.24 2.14 8.25
CA TYR A 119 1.98 3.40 8.40
C TYR A 119 1.07 4.63 8.29
N PHE A 120 0.21 4.65 7.28
CA PHE A 120 -0.70 5.77 7.00
C PHE A 120 -2.08 5.64 7.69
N HIS A 121 -2.27 4.64 8.54
CA HIS A 121 -3.56 4.40 9.20
C HIS A 121 -4.01 5.63 10.02
N ARG A 122 -5.22 6.13 9.75
CA ARG A 122 -5.86 7.33 10.33
C ARG A 122 -5.22 8.67 9.96
N VAL A 123 -4.07 8.68 9.30
CA VAL A 123 -3.39 9.89 8.84
C VAL A 123 -3.91 10.28 7.46
N ILE A 124 -3.84 9.34 6.51
CA ILE A 124 -4.62 9.36 5.28
C ILE A 124 -5.90 8.59 5.56
N ARG A 125 -7.04 9.30 5.49
CA ARG A 125 -8.36 8.77 5.81
C ARG A 125 -8.89 8.00 4.61
N THR A 126 -9.05 6.69 4.79
CA THR A 126 -9.68 5.82 3.80
C THR A 126 -10.95 5.22 4.40
N PRO A 127 -12.12 5.31 3.74
CA PRO A 127 -13.39 4.78 4.26
C PRO A 127 -13.45 3.24 4.30
N GLY A 128 -12.41 2.54 3.84
CA GLY A 128 -12.30 1.08 3.90
C GLY A 128 -10.85 0.62 3.70
N ASN A 129 -10.63 -0.20 2.67
CA ASN A 129 -9.32 -0.74 2.35
C ASN A 129 -8.49 0.27 1.53
N PRO A 130 -7.31 0.71 2.03
CA PRO A 130 -6.46 1.68 1.32
C PRO A 130 -5.86 1.06 0.08
N VAL A 131 -5.59 1.93 -0.90
CA VAL A 131 -4.85 1.55 -2.11
C VAL A 131 -3.37 1.49 -1.76
N VAL A 132 -2.71 0.44 -2.23
CA VAL A 132 -1.27 0.20 -2.03
C VAL A 132 -0.63 -0.15 -3.37
N HIS A 133 0.58 0.37 -3.58
CA HIS A 133 1.35 0.21 -4.81
C HIS A 133 2.52 -0.75 -4.57
N ILE A 134 2.37 -1.97 -5.07
CA ILE A 134 3.23 -3.13 -4.77
C ILE A 134 3.60 -3.85 -6.07
N ASP A 135 4.89 -4.10 -6.29
CA ASP A 135 5.33 -4.99 -7.38
C ASP A 135 5.52 -6.42 -6.84
N ILE A 136 4.58 -7.32 -7.16
CA ILE A 136 4.63 -8.73 -6.71
C ILE A 136 5.42 -9.65 -7.65
N SER A 137 5.97 -9.13 -8.77
CA SER A 137 6.68 -9.96 -9.75
C SER A 137 7.85 -10.79 -9.19
N PRO A 138 8.61 -10.37 -8.16
CA PRO A 138 9.66 -11.21 -7.58
C PRO A 138 9.16 -12.53 -6.99
N TRP A 139 7.89 -12.60 -6.61
CA TRP A 139 7.27 -13.78 -6.00
C TRP A 139 6.40 -14.56 -6.97
N GLY A 140 6.46 -14.25 -8.27
CA GLY A 140 5.57 -14.83 -9.26
C GLY A 140 5.56 -16.37 -9.28
N GLU A 141 6.70 -17.02 -9.08
CA GLU A 141 6.79 -18.49 -9.04
C GLU A 141 6.07 -19.08 -7.81
N GLU A 142 6.27 -18.50 -6.63
CA GLU A 142 5.59 -18.91 -5.40
C GLU A 142 4.07 -18.67 -5.49
N ILE A 143 3.68 -17.55 -6.10
CA ILE A 143 2.26 -17.23 -6.36
C ILE A 143 1.65 -18.24 -7.35
N ALA A 144 2.36 -18.63 -8.40
CA ALA A 144 1.87 -19.62 -9.35
C ALA A 144 1.68 -20.99 -8.68
N ALA A 145 2.63 -21.40 -7.83
CA ALA A 145 2.59 -22.68 -7.12
C ALA A 145 1.46 -22.78 -6.09
N ASN A 146 1.10 -21.66 -5.45
CA ASN A 146 0.08 -21.61 -4.39
C ASN A 146 -1.32 -21.21 -4.89
N LEU A 147 -1.52 -21.11 -6.20
CA LEU A 147 -2.78 -20.63 -6.78
C LEU A 147 -3.94 -21.62 -6.57
N GLN A 148 -5.05 -21.13 -6.04
CA GLN A 148 -6.28 -21.88 -5.83
C GLN A 148 -7.51 -21.07 -6.27
N LEU A 149 -8.50 -21.74 -6.87
CA LEU A 149 -9.82 -21.18 -7.11
C LEU A 149 -10.74 -21.56 -5.96
N LEU A 150 -11.24 -20.57 -5.23
CA LEU A 150 -12.03 -20.76 -4.02
C LEU A 150 -13.42 -20.13 -4.16
N GLN A 151 -14.42 -20.79 -3.58
CA GLN A 151 -15.75 -20.22 -3.38
C GLN A 151 -15.74 -19.44 -2.05
N ASP A 152 -15.88 -18.12 -2.13
CA ASP A 152 -15.95 -17.21 -1.00
C ASP A 152 -17.41 -16.81 -0.73
N ARG A 153 -17.82 -16.85 0.55
CA ARG A 153 -19.17 -16.52 1.00
C ARG A 153 -19.10 -15.31 1.91
N VAL A 154 -19.49 -14.15 1.38
CA VAL A 154 -19.45 -12.88 2.11
C VAL A 154 -20.86 -12.51 2.53
N ARG A 155 -21.04 -12.19 3.81
CA ARG A 155 -22.31 -11.66 4.34
C ARG A 155 -22.31 -10.15 4.14
N THR A 156 -23.18 -9.66 3.27
CA THR A 156 -23.33 -8.23 2.98
C THR A 156 -24.63 -7.74 3.60
N GLU A 157 -24.60 -6.56 4.22
CA GLU A 157 -25.81 -5.89 4.71
C GLU A 157 -26.51 -5.20 3.54
N THR A 158 -27.82 -5.42 3.41
CA THR A 158 -28.65 -4.76 2.40
C THR A 158 -28.96 -3.33 2.86
N PRO A 159 -29.26 -2.40 1.94
CA PRO A 159 -29.63 -1.02 2.30
C PRO A 159 -30.85 -0.91 3.25
N GLN A 160 -31.62 -1.99 3.41
CA GLN A 160 -32.79 -2.09 4.29
C GLN A 160 -32.49 -2.78 5.64
N GLY A 161 -31.21 -3.02 5.96
CA GLY A 161 -30.79 -3.65 7.24
C GLY A 161 -30.91 -5.17 7.28
N GLY A 162 -31.15 -5.85 6.14
CA GLY A 162 -31.12 -7.30 6.04
C GLY A 162 -29.71 -7.81 5.79
N HIS A 163 -29.41 -9.09 6.05
CA HIS A 163 -28.14 -9.69 5.65
C HIS A 163 -28.34 -10.66 4.50
N HIS A 164 -27.62 -10.46 3.40
CA HIS A 164 -27.60 -11.38 2.27
C HIS A 164 -26.23 -12.02 2.12
N THR A 165 -26.19 -13.34 1.90
CA THR A 165 -24.94 -14.06 1.64
C THR A 165 -24.66 -14.06 0.15
N VAL A 166 -23.61 -13.36 -0.26
CA VAL A 166 -23.16 -13.34 -1.65
C VAL A 166 -22.06 -14.38 -1.81
N VAL A 167 -22.28 -15.32 -2.72
CA VAL A 167 -21.27 -16.30 -3.14
C VAL A 167 -20.50 -15.73 -4.30
N ARG A 168 -19.18 -15.67 -4.20
CA ARG A 168 -18.29 -15.28 -5.29
C ARG A 168 -17.15 -16.27 -5.44
N TRP A 169 -16.66 -16.44 -6.66
CA TRP A 169 -15.43 -17.17 -6.91
C TRP A 169 -14.25 -16.21 -6.86
N ILE A 170 -13.15 -16.63 -6.23
CA ILE A 170 -11.90 -15.86 -6.14
C ILE A 170 -10.71 -16.73 -6.48
N HIS A 171 -9.74 -16.16 -7.19
CA HIS A 171 -8.40 -16.73 -7.24
C HIS A 171 -7.64 -16.24 -6.01
N ARG A 172 -7.17 -17.17 -5.19
CA ARG A 172 -6.33 -16.90 -4.02
C ARG A 172 -4.97 -17.53 -4.22
N SER A 173 -3.94 -16.79 -3.88
CA SER A 173 -2.58 -17.32 -3.77
C SER A 173 -1.84 -16.61 -2.64
N SER A 174 -0.62 -17.04 -2.34
CA SER A 174 0.20 -16.45 -1.30
C SER A 174 1.68 -16.53 -1.63
N PHE A 175 2.45 -15.60 -1.08
CA PHE A 175 3.91 -15.63 -1.11
C PHE A 175 4.50 -15.21 0.23
N ARG A 176 5.77 -15.55 0.45
CA ARG A 176 6.46 -15.24 1.70
C ARG A 176 7.48 -14.13 1.53
N VAL A 177 7.29 -13.06 2.28
CA VAL A 177 8.28 -11.99 2.43
C VAL A 177 9.18 -12.35 3.61
N ARG A 178 10.45 -12.65 3.35
CA ARG A 178 11.43 -12.94 4.40
C ARG A 178 12.83 -12.48 4.00
N PRO A 179 13.61 -11.90 4.93
CA PRO A 179 15.01 -11.61 4.66
C PRO A 179 15.78 -12.92 4.47
N ASN A 180 16.86 -12.88 3.69
CA ASN A 180 17.70 -14.07 3.50
C ASN A 180 18.40 -14.40 4.84
N PRO A 181 18.22 -15.64 5.36
CA PRO A 181 18.68 -16.01 6.69
C PRO A 181 20.22 -16.07 6.80
N PHE A 182 20.93 -16.21 5.68
CA PHE A 182 22.38 -16.40 5.68
C PHE A 182 23.17 -15.10 5.58
N ASN A 183 22.62 -14.06 4.95
CA ASN A 183 23.35 -12.83 4.68
C ASN A 183 22.69 -11.57 5.29
N LYS A 184 21.54 -11.71 5.96
CA LYS A 184 20.75 -10.61 6.54
C LYS A 184 20.54 -9.42 5.58
N GLN A 185 20.66 -9.66 4.27
CA GLN A 185 20.52 -8.61 3.26
C GLN A 185 19.07 -8.13 3.25
N PRO A 186 18.83 -6.81 3.15
CA PRO A 186 17.49 -6.28 3.04
C PRO A 186 16.86 -6.72 1.72
N ILE A 187 15.55 -6.96 1.72
CA ILE A 187 14.80 -7.28 0.51
C ILE A 187 14.61 -5.99 -0.29
N ARG A 188 15.18 -5.91 -1.50
CA ARG A 188 15.07 -4.71 -2.34
C ARG A 188 13.70 -4.66 -3.04
N ILE A 189 13.13 -3.47 -3.15
CA ILE A 189 11.93 -3.24 -3.95
C ILE A 189 12.33 -3.15 -5.44
N PRO A 190 11.73 -3.95 -6.34
CA PRO A 190 12.15 -4.03 -7.73
C PRO A 190 12.18 -2.68 -8.46
N GLY A 191 13.28 -2.41 -9.15
CA GLY A 191 13.47 -1.18 -9.93
C GLY A 191 13.73 0.07 -9.08
N THR A 192 14.04 -0.08 -7.79
CA THR A 192 14.28 1.05 -6.86
C THR A 192 15.52 0.80 -5.99
N SER A 193 16.00 1.85 -5.32
CA SER A 193 17.00 1.74 -4.25
C SER A 193 16.38 1.39 -2.89
N LEU A 194 15.05 1.36 -2.77
CA LEU A 194 14.32 1.16 -1.52
C LEU A 194 14.33 -0.31 -1.09
N VAL A 195 13.99 -0.52 0.18
CA VAL A 195 13.93 -1.82 0.83
C VAL A 195 12.53 -2.07 1.37
N VAL A 196 12.12 -3.34 1.41
CA VAL A 196 10.86 -3.75 2.02
C VAL A 196 10.94 -3.59 3.53
N ASP A 197 9.96 -2.90 4.10
CA ASP A 197 9.83 -2.70 5.54
C ASP A 197 9.56 -4.03 6.27
N PRO A 198 10.16 -4.26 7.46
CA PRO A 198 9.93 -5.47 8.26
C PRO A 198 8.47 -5.75 8.61
N GLY A 199 7.59 -4.75 8.62
CA GLY A 199 6.15 -4.92 8.82
C GLY A 199 5.46 -5.77 7.75
N TRP A 200 6.12 -6.00 6.60
CA TRP A 200 5.65 -6.92 5.56
C TRP A 200 6.15 -8.36 5.73
N TRP A 201 7.07 -8.62 6.66
CA TRP A 201 7.62 -9.97 6.84
C TRP A 201 6.53 -10.96 7.27
N GLY A 202 6.56 -12.15 6.67
CA GLY A 202 5.54 -13.17 6.84
C GLY A 202 4.90 -13.56 5.52
N THR A 203 3.61 -13.90 5.56
CA THR A 203 2.85 -14.32 4.40
C THR A 203 2.03 -13.16 3.86
N VAL A 204 2.11 -12.92 2.56
CA VAL A 204 1.21 -12.01 1.86
C VAL A 204 0.25 -12.86 1.03
N VAL A 205 -1.05 -12.72 1.29
CA VAL A 205 -2.12 -13.40 0.56
C VAL A 205 -2.68 -12.44 -0.48
N VAL A 206 -2.73 -12.89 -1.73
CA VAL A 206 -3.21 -12.13 -2.88
C VAL A 206 -4.52 -12.70 -3.38
N GLU A 207 -5.52 -11.86 -3.53
CA GLU A 207 -6.82 -12.23 -4.09
C GLU A 207 -7.12 -11.48 -5.40
N THR A 208 -7.63 -12.20 -6.39
CA THR A 208 -8.24 -11.64 -7.60
C THR A 208 -9.61 -12.30 -7.86
N GLU A 209 -10.42 -11.71 -8.73
CA GLU A 209 -11.74 -12.29 -9.08
C GLU A 209 -11.56 -13.68 -9.71
N GLY A 210 -12.49 -14.59 -9.43
CA GLY A 210 -12.49 -15.98 -9.89
C GLY A 210 -12.76 -16.18 -11.39
N THR A 211 -12.65 -15.13 -12.20
CA THR A 211 -12.86 -15.19 -13.66
C THR A 211 -11.53 -15.43 -14.39
N ASN A 212 -11.59 -15.87 -15.65
CA ASN A 212 -10.39 -16.05 -16.48
C ASN A 212 -9.62 -14.75 -16.67
N GLU A 213 -10.30 -13.60 -16.72
CA GLU A 213 -9.69 -12.28 -16.78
C GLU A 213 -8.95 -11.94 -15.48
N GLY A 214 -9.46 -12.39 -14.33
CA GLY A 214 -8.78 -12.20 -13.05
C GLY A 214 -7.55 -13.05 -12.86
N LEU A 215 -7.57 -14.26 -13.40
CA LEU A 215 -6.38 -15.08 -13.49
C LEU A 215 -5.37 -14.46 -14.46
N ALA A 216 -5.80 -14.00 -15.63
CA ALA A 216 -4.94 -13.35 -16.61
C ALA A 216 -4.27 -12.09 -16.04
N ASP A 217 -5.02 -11.24 -15.35
CA ASP A 217 -4.48 -10.06 -14.65
C ASP A 217 -3.43 -10.45 -13.60
N LEU A 218 -3.69 -11.48 -12.78
CA LEU A 218 -2.70 -11.97 -11.81
C LEU A 218 -1.42 -12.48 -12.48
N GLN A 219 -1.54 -13.22 -13.59
CA GLN A 219 -0.42 -13.70 -14.38
C GLN A 219 0.44 -12.55 -14.91
N ASP A 220 -0.22 -11.54 -15.49
CA ASP A 220 0.44 -10.38 -16.09
C ASP A 220 1.20 -9.55 -15.01
N ARG A 221 0.65 -9.45 -13.80
CA ARG A 221 1.29 -8.81 -12.64
C ARG A 221 2.53 -9.54 -12.16
N CYS A 222 2.50 -10.87 -12.17
CA CYS A 222 3.61 -11.70 -11.72
C CYS A 222 4.78 -11.76 -12.71
N LYS A 223 4.56 -11.44 -13.99
CA LYS A 223 5.60 -11.40 -15.05
C LYS A 223 6.44 -12.69 -15.16
N THR A 224 5.87 -13.84 -14.77
CA THR A 224 6.55 -15.15 -14.79
C THR A 224 5.90 -16.12 -15.77
N LYS A 225 6.67 -17.10 -16.22
CA LYS A 225 6.20 -18.22 -17.05
C LYS A 225 5.74 -19.42 -16.22
N ALA A 226 5.79 -19.34 -14.88
CA ALA A 226 5.44 -20.44 -13.98
C ALA A 226 3.94 -20.78 -13.95
N PHE A 227 3.07 -19.89 -14.43
CA PHE A 227 1.64 -20.19 -14.52
C PHE A 227 1.36 -21.19 -15.66
N PRO A 228 0.33 -22.04 -15.51
CA PRO A 228 -0.13 -22.92 -16.58
C PRO A 228 -0.38 -22.14 -17.87
N GLN A 229 0.06 -22.68 -19.01
CA GLN A 229 -0.15 -22.03 -20.30
C GLN A 229 -1.65 -21.90 -20.58
N ARG A 230 -2.07 -20.71 -21.02
CA ARG A 230 -3.47 -20.47 -21.43
C ARG A 230 -3.81 -21.43 -22.58
N PRO A 231 -5.01 -22.03 -22.60
CA PRO A 231 -5.47 -22.83 -23.74
C PRO A 231 -5.34 -22.03 -25.04
N ALA A 232 -4.82 -22.66 -26.09
CA ALA A 232 -4.64 -22.04 -27.40
C ALA A 232 -5.98 -21.51 -27.92
N GLY A 233 -6.16 -20.18 -27.91
CA GLY A 233 -7.41 -19.51 -28.30
C GLY A 233 -7.82 -18.35 -27.38
N ALA A 234 -7.45 -18.40 -26.10
CA ALA A 234 -7.79 -17.34 -25.13
C ALA A 234 -6.91 -16.06 -25.24
N GLY A 235 -5.86 -16.10 -26.06
CA GLY A 235 -4.86 -15.02 -26.17
C GLY A 235 -5.12 -13.95 -27.24
N LYS A 236 -6.23 -14.02 -27.99
CA LYS A 236 -6.48 -13.13 -29.15
C LYS A 236 -7.42 -11.95 -28.91
N ILE A 237 -8.08 -11.85 -27.76
CA ILE A 237 -9.07 -10.78 -27.49
C ILE A 237 -8.41 -9.50 -26.92
N ALA A 238 -7.22 -9.59 -26.31
CA ALA A 238 -6.57 -8.45 -25.65
C ALA A 238 -5.61 -7.61 -26.54
N LYS A 239 -5.47 -7.92 -27.84
CA LYS A 239 -4.50 -7.24 -28.73
C LYS A 239 -5.10 -6.20 -29.69
N ASN A 240 -6.36 -5.80 -29.51
CA ASN A 240 -6.98 -4.72 -30.31
C ASN A 240 -7.01 -3.35 -29.62
N GLY A 241 -6.43 -3.21 -28.42
CA GLY A 241 -6.05 -1.90 -27.91
C GLY A 241 -4.75 -1.47 -28.58
N LYS A 242 -4.76 -0.35 -29.31
CA LYS A 242 -3.53 0.35 -29.74
C LYS A 242 -2.54 0.38 -28.56
N PRO A 243 -1.22 0.26 -28.77
CA PRO A 243 -0.28 0.51 -27.69
C PRO A 243 -0.51 1.94 -27.23
N ASN A 244 -1.18 2.12 -26.09
CA ASN A 244 -1.30 3.42 -25.47
C ASN A 244 0.10 3.97 -25.31
N ALA A 245 0.24 5.25 -25.64
CA ALA A 245 1.45 6.02 -25.54
C ALA A 245 2.16 5.73 -24.20
N LYS A 246 3.49 5.75 -24.23
CA LYS A 246 4.40 5.58 -23.09
C LYS A 246 3.86 6.35 -21.85
N GLY A 247 3.15 5.68 -20.95
CA GLY A 247 2.56 6.29 -19.74
C GLY A 247 1.76 5.31 -18.87
N ASP A 248 0.83 4.53 -19.43
CA ASP A 248 -0.21 3.80 -18.66
C ASP A 248 0.20 2.39 -18.15
N LYS A 249 1.39 2.21 -17.58
CA LYS A 249 1.86 0.91 -17.07
C LYS A 249 1.66 0.69 -15.56
N GLU A 250 0.82 1.48 -14.91
CA GLU A 250 0.62 1.41 -13.47
C GLU A 250 -0.35 0.34 -12.93
N PRO A 251 -1.40 -0.15 -13.64
CA PRO A 251 -2.44 -0.94 -12.98
C PRO A 251 -1.92 -2.26 -12.39
N SER A 252 -0.83 -2.81 -12.94
CA SER A 252 -0.19 -4.04 -12.46
C SER A 252 0.33 -3.97 -11.01
N LYS A 253 0.52 -2.77 -10.47
CA LYS A 253 1.04 -2.57 -9.10
C LYS A 253 -0.02 -2.16 -8.10
N ILE A 254 -1.27 -2.00 -8.50
CA ILE A 254 -2.31 -1.42 -7.66
C ILE A 254 -3.11 -2.52 -6.96
N TYR A 255 -3.16 -2.47 -5.63
CA TYR A 255 -3.91 -3.40 -4.78
C TYR A 255 -4.67 -2.64 -3.70
N ARG A 256 -5.70 -3.28 -3.13
CA ARG A 256 -6.35 -2.86 -1.88
C ARG A 256 -5.78 -3.69 -0.74
N LEU A 257 -5.31 -3.06 0.33
CA LEU A 257 -4.93 -3.73 1.56
C LEU A 257 -6.18 -4.08 2.37
N LEU A 258 -6.50 -5.38 2.48
CA LEU A 258 -7.68 -5.86 3.19
C LEU A 258 -7.44 -5.83 4.71
N ARG A 259 -7.68 -4.67 5.32
CA ARG A 259 -7.32 -4.39 6.72
C ARG A 259 -8.01 -5.35 7.70
N GLU A 260 -9.29 -5.63 7.49
CA GLU A 260 -10.09 -6.49 8.37
C GLU A 260 -9.62 -7.94 8.41
N ARG A 261 -8.89 -8.39 7.38
CA ARG A 261 -8.36 -9.75 7.29
C ARG A 261 -6.87 -9.83 7.62
N SER A 262 -6.18 -8.70 7.54
CA SER A 262 -4.74 -8.61 7.77
C SER A 262 -4.40 -8.60 9.25
N ARG A 263 -3.31 -9.25 9.60
CA ARG A 263 -2.73 -9.31 10.96
C ARG A 263 -1.21 -9.35 10.88
N PRO A 264 -0.46 -9.03 11.94
CA PRO A 264 0.99 -9.15 11.93
C PRO A 264 1.44 -10.55 11.47
N GLY A 265 2.33 -10.60 10.48
CA GLY A 265 2.81 -11.85 9.86
C GLY A 265 1.91 -12.45 8.77
N GLU A 266 0.70 -11.92 8.56
CA GLU A 266 -0.21 -12.34 7.48
C GLU A 266 -0.99 -11.15 6.91
N ILE A 267 -0.57 -10.66 5.75
CA ILE A 267 -1.12 -9.46 5.12
C ILE A 267 -1.97 -9.86 3.91
N TRP A 268 -3.19 -9.34 3.82
CA TRP A 268 -4.11 -9.64 2.75
C TRP A 268 -4.23 -8.47 1.78
N ILE A 269 -4.04 -8.73 0.49
CA ILE A 269 -4.19 -7.75 -0.58
C ILE A 269 -5.10 -8.26 -1.69
N ARG A 270 -5.84 -7.35 -2.34
CA ARG A 270 -6.70 -7.67 -3.48
C ARG A 270 -6.29 -6.81 -4.68
N ALA A 271 -6.13 -7.42 -5.86
CA ALA A 271 -5.83 -6.65 -7.07
C ALA A 271 -6.96 -5.66 -7.37
N VAL A 272 -6.58 -4.41 -7.67
CA VAL A 272 -7.51 -3.38 -8.16
C VAL A 272 -7.61 -3.50 -9.67
N ARG A 273 -8.83 -3.46 -10.18
CA ARG A 273 -9.11 -3.55 -11.61
C ARG A 273 -9.40 -2.19 -12.22
N GLU A 274 -9.21 -2.07 -13.53
CA GLU A 274 -9.54 -0.85 -14.28
C GLU A 274 -11.02 -0.45 -14.12
N LYS A 275 -11.93 -1.43 -14.00
CA LYS A 275 -13.36 -1.16 -13.74
C LYS A 275 -13.65 -0.46 -12.41
N GLU A 276 -12.68 -0.42 -11.49
CA GLU A 276 -12.77 0.28 -10.21
C GLU A 276 -12.19 1.70 -10.26
N ARG A 277 -11.64 2.09 -11.41
CA ARG A 277 -11.20 3.46 -11.67
C ARG A 277 -12.42 4.37 -11.71
N LEU A 278 -12.28 5.57 -11.14
CA LEU A 278 -13.39 6.48 -10.96
C LEU A 278 -13.65 7.34 -12.20
N MET A 279 -12.63 7.56 -13.05
CA MET A 279 -12.69 8.17 -14.39
C MET A 279 -11.48 7.75 -15.23
#